data_AF-A0A4Q3KHA4-F1
#
_entry.id   AF-A0A4Q3KHA4-F1
#
_cell.length_a   1.000
_cell.length_b   1.000
_cell.length_c   1.000
_cell.angle_alpha   90.00
_cell.angle_beta   90.00
_cell.angle_gamma   90.00
#
_symmetry.space_group_name_H-M   'P 1'
#
loop_
_entity.id
_entity.type
_entity.pdbx_description
1 polymer ?
#
loop_
_entity_poly.entity_id
_entity_poly.type
_entity_poly.pdbx_seq_one_letter_code
_entity_poly.pdbx_strand_id
1 'polypeptide(L)'
;KEEGRFHPTELGLLITDLLTESFPQVLDVAFTAHMEEQLDEVAEGKVEWVNLLTTFYNGGFKDSLERAKTNMRDVKREEVPTEHKCETCSELMVIKWGRNGSFLACKGYPKCRNTRDYKRRSDDSIEILPEPTTDEKCPTCAGKMVGKRGRFGQFLACERYPECKGTRPMSIGVSCPNACGGYIAERRSKRGRIFYGCANYPSCTFAAWDRPVPGPCPQCQSSYLVRKYSKRDGVNIKCPVKTCDYHRDPELNDEDAAAVSAAAE
;
A
#
# COMPACT_ATOMS: atom_id res chain seq x y z
N LYS A 1 -2.10 -6.51 4.76
CA LYS A 1 -2.40 -7.90 4.36
C LYS A 1 -2.62 -7.91 2.86
N GLU A 2 -1.60 -8.30 2.12
CA GLU A 2 -1.68 -8.49 0.68
C GLU A 2 -1.75 -9.99 0.45
N GLU A 3 -2.69 -10.44 -0.39
CA GLU A 3 -2.79 -11.86 -0.78
C GLU A 3 -2.76 -12.83 0.42
N GLY A 4 -3.54 -12.52 1.46
CA GLY A 4 -3.64 -13.39 2.64
C GLY A 4 -2.43 -13.39 3.58
N ARG A 5 -1.31 -12.74 3.24
CA ARG A 5 -0.09 -12.67 4.03
C ARG A 5 0.07 -11.31 4.73
N PHE A 6 0.68 -11.33 5.91
CA PHE A 6 1.04 -10.10 6.61
C PHE A 6 2.37 -9.60 6.06
N HIS A 7 2.38 -8.36 5.59
CA HIS A 7 3.59 -7.66 5.18
C HIS A 7 3.79 -6.50 6.16
N PRO A 8 4.97 -6.38 6.78
CA PRO A 8 5.26 -5.26 7.65
C PRO A 8 5.30 -3.97 6.81
N THR A 9 4.76 -2.89 7.36
CA THR A 9 4.88 -1.56 6.76
C THR A 9 6.22 -0.95 7.17
N GLU A 10 6.79 -0.05 6.36
CA GLU A 10 8.01 0.67 6.74
C GLU A 10 7.87 1.40 8.08
N LEU A 11 6.71 2.03 8.29
CA LEU A 11 6.36 2.68 9.55
C LEU A 11 6.27 1.67 10.70
N GLY A 12 5.75 0.47 10.44
CA GLY A 12 5.66 -0.59 11.43
C GLY A 12 7.03 -1.09 11.87
N LEU A 13 7.95 -1.31 10.93
CA LEU A 13 9.34 -1.67 11.22
C LEU A 13 10.02 -0.59 12.05
N LEU A 14 9.96 0.66 11.60
CA LEU A 14 10.58 1.79 12.31
C LEU A 14 10.04 1.95 13.74
N ILE A 15 8.73 1.86 13.94
CA ILE A 15 8.15 1.96 15.29
C ILE A 15 8.61 0.79 16.14
N THR A 16 8.67 -0.42 15.56
CA THR A 16 9.14 -1.61 16.29
C THR A 16 10.59 -1.43 16.73
N ASP A 17 11.46 -0.92 15.86
CA ASP A 17 12.87 -0.63 16.18
C ASP A 17 12.97 0.38 17.34
N LEU A 18 12.25 1.51 17.23
CA LEU A 18 12.23 2.55 18.26
C LEU A 18 11.71 2.04 19.62
N LEU A 19 10.66 1.22 19.60
CA LEU A 19 10.10 0.65 20.81
C LEU A 19 11.03 -0.41 21.41
N THR A 20 11.72 -1.20 20.59
CA THR A 20 12.63 -2.25 21.06
C THR A 20 13.86 -1.63 21.73
N GLU A 21 14.38 -0.54 21.17
CA GLU A 21 15.46 0.24 21.79
C GLU A 21 15.03 0.92 23.09
N SER A 22 13.80 1.45 23.15
CA SER A 22 13.33 2.24 24.29
C SER A 22 12.73 1.41 25.44
N PHE A 23 12.12 0.26 25.11
CA PHE A 23 11.38 -0.60 26.04
C PHE A 23 11.75 -2.10 25.89
N PRO A 24 13.03 -2.46 26.06
CA PRO A 24 13.48 -3.85 25.83
C PRO A 24 12.80 -4.85 26.77
N GLN A 25 12.50 -4.46 28.01
CA GLN A 25 11.84 -5.34 28.97
C GLN A 25 10.38 -5.63 28.62
N VAL A 26 9.65 -4.64 28.08
CA VAL A 26 8.21 -4.78 27.79
C VAL A 26 7.98 -5.52 26.47
N LEU A 27 8.88 -5.33 25.49
CA LEU A 27 8.80 -6.02 24.20
C LEU A 27 9.47 -7.40 24.19
N ASP A 28 10.01 -7.83 25.32
CA ASP A 28 10.51 -9.19 25.46
C ASP A 28 9.37 -10.21 25.47
N VAL A 29 9.59 -11.34 24.81
CA VAL A 29 8.60 -12.41 24.68
C VAL A 29 8.33 -13.07 26.03
N ALA A 30 9.36 -13.25 26.87
CA ALA A 30 9.19 -13.87 28.18
C ALA A 30 8.41 -12.95 29.12
N PHE A 31 8.65 -11.64 29.07
CA PHE A 31 7.85 -10.66 29.80
C PHE A 31 6.37 -10.72 29.40
N THR A 32 6.09 -10.76 28.09
CA THR A 32 4.71 -10.83 27.60
C THR A 32 4.00 -12.10 28.06
N ALA A 33 4.68 -13.25 28.02
CA ALA A 33 4.13 -14.51 28.53
C ALA A 33 3.84 -14.45 30.03
N HIS A 34 4.77 -13.92 30.83
CA HIS A 34 4.58 -13.79 32.26
C HIS A 34 3.43 -12.84 32.62
N MET A 35 3.24 -11.75 31.86
CA MET A 35 2.14 -10.82 32.09
C MET A 35 0.78 -11.49 31.85
N GLU A 36 0.63 -12.32 30.82
CA GLU A 36 -0.61 -13.07 30.58
C GLU A 36 -0.91 -14.06 31.72
N GLU A 37 0.09 -14.76 32.25
CA GLU A 37 -0.07 -15.62 33.43
C GLU A 37 -0.56 -14.84 34.66
N GLN A 38 0.00 -13.65 34.90
CA GLN A 38 -0.44 -12.79 36.00
C GLN A 38 -1.88 -12.28 35.80
N LEU A 39 -2.31 -12.02 34.55
CA LEU A 39 -3.68 -11.64 34.24
C LEU A 39 -4.65 -12.80 34.47
N ASP A 40 -4.24 -14.04 34.18
CA ASP A 40 -5.03 -15.24 34.49
C ASP A 40 -5.17 -15.42 36.01
N GLU A 41 -4.12 -15.19 36.79
CA GLU A 41 -4.20 -15.24 38.26
C GLU A 41 -5.17 -14.19 38.84
N VAL A 42 -5.24 -13.00 38.22
CA VAL A 42 -6.23 -11.99 38.57
C VAL A 42 -7.64 -12.46 38.22
N ALA A 43 -7.83 -13.08 37.05
CA ALA A 43 -9.13 -13.60 36.63
C ALA A 43 -9.63 -14.73 37.55
N GLU A 44 -8.72 -15.54 38.10
CA GLU A 44 -9.01 -16.57 39.09
C GLU A 44 -9.19 -16.02 40.52
N GLY A 45 -8.93 -14.72 40.74
CA GLY A 45 -9.04 -14.06 42.04
C GLY A 45 -7.89 -14.32 42.99
N LYS A 46 -6.75 -14.85 42.51
CA LYS A 46 -5.54 -15.09 43.30
C LYS A 46 -4.76 -13.81 43.58
N VAL A 47 -4.81 -12.85 42.65
CA VAL A 47 -4.08 -11.57 42.72
C VAL A 47 -5.06 -10.41 42.55
N GLU A 48 -4.82 -9.32 43.26
CA GLU A 48 -5.60 -8.08 43.14
C GLU A 48 -5.04 -7.22 41.99
N TRP A 49 -5.92 -6.81 41.06
CA TRP A 49 -5.51 -6.19 39.80
C TRP A 49 -4.86 -4.81 39.97
N VAL A 50 -5.28 -4.01 40.98
CA VAL A 50 -4.68 -2.69 41.25
C VAL A 50 -3.24 -2.84 41.71
N ASN A 51 -2.95 -3.84 42.56
CA ASN A 51 -1.60 -4.16 43.00
C ASN A 51 -0.70 -4.57 41.83
N LEU A 52 -1.20 -5.38 40.89
CA LEU A 52 -0.47 -5.76 39.68
C LEU A 52 -0.13 -4.53 38.84
N LEU A 53 -1.11 -3.67 38.54
CA LEU A 53 -0.88 -2.45 37.75
C LEU A 53 0.07 -1.47 38.43
N THR A 54 -0.03 -1.33 39.75
CA THR A 54 0.83 -0.45 40.54
C THR A 54 2.27 -0.95 40.53
N THR A 55 2.45 -2.27 40.66
CA THR A 55 3.76 -2.93 40.58
C THR A 55 4.36 -2.78 39.19
N PHE A 56 3.58 -2.99 38.13
CA PHE A 56 4.05 -2.81 36.75
C PHE A 56 4.48 -1.37 36.47
N TYR A 57 3.62 -0.40 36.82
CA TYR A 57 3.88 1.01 36.52
C TYR A 57 5.12 1.53 37.25
N ASN A 58 5.24 1.20 38.55
CA ASN A 58 6.36 1.63 39.39
C ASN A 58 7.61 0.75 39.25
N GLY A 59 7.48 -0.47 38.73
CA GLY A 59 8.55 -1.46 38.61
C GLY A 59 9.53 -1.24 37.45
N GLY A 60 9.50 -0.07 36.81
CA GLY A 60 10.45 0.31 35.75
C GLY A 60 9.81 0.79 34.46
N PHE A 61 8.48 0.64 34.29
CA PHE A 61 7.78 1.19 33.12
C PHE A 61 7.83 2.72 33.12
N LYS A 62 7.54 3.36 34.26
CA LYS A 62 7.60 4.82 34.41
C LYS A 62 8.98 5.39 34.05
N ASP A 63 10.04 4.75 34.53
CA ASP A 63 11.42 5.20 34.26
C ASP A 63 11.79 5.02 32.78
N SER A 64 11.36 3.91 32.18
CA SER A 64 11.51 3.68 30.74
C SER A 64 10.72 4.69 29.92
N LEU A 65 9.53 5.09 30.37
CA LEU A 65 8.71 6.11 29.72
C LEU A 65 9.37 7.50 29.76
N GLU A 66 9.91 7.92 30.91
CA GLU A 66 10.60 9.20 31.02
C GLU A 66 11.89 9.23 30.19
N ARG A 67 12.65 8.13 30.19
CA ARG A 67 13.83 7.96 29.34
C ARG A 67 13.49 7.94 27.84
N ALA A 68 12.36 7.34 27.47
CA ALA A 68 11.86 7.36 26.10
C ALA A 68 11.45 8.78 25.69
N LYS A 69 10.79 9.56 26.54
CA LYS A 69 10.41 10.95 26.21
C LYS A 69 11.61 11.83 25.88
N THR A 70 12.76 11.61 26.52
CA THR A 70 13.97 12.41 26.31
C THR A 70 14.86 11.88 25.20
N ASN A 71 15.02 10.56 25.09
CA ASN A 71 15.99 9.94 24.18
C ASN A 71 15.38 9.36 22.89
N MET A 72 14.06 9.20 22.82
CA MET A 72 13.43 8.63 21.63
C MET A 72 13.55 9.59 20.45
N ARG A 73 14.09 9.05 19.36
CA ARG A 73 14.34 9.74 18.10
C ARG A 73 13.04 10.30 17.51
N ASP A 74 12.97 11.61 17.26
CA ASP A 74 11.80 12.24 16.63
C ASP A 74 11.87 12.15 15.10
N VAL A 75 11.56 10.97 14.57
CA VAL A 75 11.65 10.66 13.14
C VAL A 75 10.72 11.53 12.28
N LYS A 76 9.72 12.21 12.86
CA LYS A 76 8.88 13.17 12.11
C LYS A 76 9.62 14.47 11.78
N ARG A 77 10.62 14.84 12.59
CA ARG A 77 11.46 16.03 12.35
C ARG A 77 12.73 15.71 11.58
N GLU A 78 13.11 14.44 11.53
CA GLU A 78 14.31 14.04 10.81
C GLU A 78 14.09 14.04 9.30
N GLU A 79 14.93 14.84 8.65
CA GLU A 79 15.08 14.85 7.20
C GLU A 79 16.32 14.03 6.88
N VAL A 80 16.13 12.79 6.37
CA VAL A 80 17.28 11.97 5.96
C VAL A 80 17.74 12.46 4.59
N PRO A 81 18.95 13.04 4.46
CA PRO A 81 19.45 13.50 3.18
C PRO A 81 19.74 12.33 2.27
N THR A 82 19.45 12.49 0.98
CA THR A 82 19.73 11.49 -0.05
C THR A 82 20.64 12.08 -1.12
N GLU A 83 21.33 11.23 -1.87
CA GLU A 83 22.18 11.63 -2.99
C GLU A 83 21.37 11.99 -4.26
N HIS A 84 20.04 11.79 -4.22
CA HIS A 84 19.15 12.01 -5.33
C HIS A 84 18.90 13.50 -5.59
N LYS A 85 19.10 13.95 -6.84
CA LYS A 85 18.87 15.34 -7.26
C LYS A 85 17.42 15.54 -7.72
N CYS A 86 16.87 16.70 -7.40
CA CYS A 86 15.53 17.11 -7.82
C CYS A 86 15.54 17.57 -9.29
N GLU A 87 14.65 17.04 -10.12
CA GLU A 87 14.59 17.41 -11.55
C GLU A 87 14.19 18.87 -11.81
N THR A 88 13.48 19.52 -10.88
CA THR A 88 12.97 20.88 -11.07
C THR A 88 13.99 21.96 -10.71
N CYS A 89 14.90 21.69 -9.77
CA CYS A 89 15.83 22.70 -9.25
C CYS A 89 17.25 22.19 -9.03
N SER A 90 17.52 20.93 -9.33
CA SER A 90 18.82 20.24 -9.16
C SER A 90 19.35 20.18 -7.73
N GLU A 91 18.60 20.64 -6.72
CA GLU A 91 18.95 20.47 -5.30
C GLU A 91 18.75 19.01 -4.83
N LEU A 92 19.41 18.65 -3.73
CA LEU A 92 19.27 17.32 -3.12
C LEU A 92 17.85 17.10 -2.57
N MET A 93 17.39 15.86 -2.66
CA MET A 93 16.15 15.41 -2.06
C MET A 93 16.40 14.85 -0.65
N VAL A 94 15.42 15.03 0.23
CA VAL A 94 15.41 14.54 1.61
C VAL A 94 14.19 13.64 1.81
N ILE A 95 14.32 12.57 2.59
CA ILE A 95 13.16 11.75 2.98
C ILE A 95 12.45 12.47 4.12
N LYS A 96 11.13 12.67 3.96
CA LYS A 96 10.24 13.20 5.00
C LYS A 96 9.14 12.20 5.34
N TRP A 97 8.72 12.20 6.60
CA TRP A 97 7.62 11.37 7.07
C TRP A 97 6.30 12.13 7.06
N GLY A 98 5.34 11.62 6.29
CA GLY A 98 3.97 12.12 6.22
C GLY A 98 2.95 11.15 6.81
N ARG A 99 1.67 11.53 6.77
CA ARG A 99 0.55 10.68 7.21
C ARG A 99 0.41 9.38 6.41
N ASN A 100 0.83 9.39 5.15
CA ASN A 100 0.65 8.28 4.21
C ASN A 100 1.93 7.44 4.03
N GLY A 101 3.01 7.74 4.76
CA GLY A 101 4.31 7.09 4.61
C GLY A 101 5.46 8.08 4.45
N SER A 102 6.65 7.54 4.25
CA SER A 102 7.84 8.30 3.91
C SER A 102 7.83 8.66 2.41
N PHE A 103 8.35 9.84 2.06
CA PHE A 103 8.45 10.30 0.66
C PHE A 103 9.69 11.16 0.48
N LEU A 104 10.22 11.21 -0.75
CA LEU A 104 11.30 12.12 -1.11
C LEU A 104 10.73 13.52 -1.36
N ALA A 105 11.26 14.53 -0.70
CA ALA A 105 10.92 15.92 -0.87
C ALA A 105 12.16 16.73 -1.24
N CYS A 106 12.02 17.78 -2.05
CA CYS A 106 13.14 18.67 -2.33
C CYS A 106 13.59 19.43 -1.06
N LYS A 107 14.90 19.55 -0.82
CA LYS A 107 15.48 20.36 0.26
C LYS A 107 15.10 21.85 0.15
N GLY A 108 14.96 22.35 -1.08
CA GLY A 108 14.58 23.73 -1.39
C GLY A 108 13.13 24.10 -1.10
N TYR A 109 12.37 23.29 -0.35
CA TYR A 109 11.04 23.67 0.15
C TYR A 109 11.17 24.88 1.11
N PRO A 110 10.38 25.97 0.95
CA PRO A 110 9.11 26.08 0.23
C PRO A 110 9.19 26.48 -1.25
N LYS A 111 10.37 26.83 -1.78
CA LYS A 111 10.56 27.32 -3.15
C LYS A 111 10.32 26.24 -4.21
N CYS A 112 10.75 25.01 -3.93
CA CYS A 112 10.46 23.84 -4.75
C CYS A 112 9.52 22.88 -3.99
N ARG A 113 8.36 22.56 -4.56
CA ARG A 113 7.35 21.65 -3.98
C ARG A 113 7.34 20.26 -4.63
N ASN A 114 8.44 19.88 -5.29
CA ASN A 114 8.55 18.57 -5.93
C ASN A 114 8.69 17.46 -4.89
N THR A 115 7.97 16.35 -5.10
CA THR A 115 7.93 15.18 -4.21
C THR A 115 7.88 13.89 -5.02
N ARG A 116 8.55 12.84 -4.55
CA ARG A 116 8.61 11.52 -5.22
C ARG A 116 8.41 10.36 -4.25
N ASP A 117 7.86 9.28 -4.76
CA ASP A 117 7.78 8.00 -4.08
C ASP A 117 9.08 7.20 -4.34
N TYR A 118 9.49 6.38 -3.38
CA TYR A 118 10.65 5.52 -3.50
C TYR A 118 10.37 4.14 -2.89
N LYS A 119 11.18 3.15 -3.25
CA LYS A 119 11.27 1.87 -2.53
C LYS A 119 12.64 1.76 -1.88
N ARG A 120 12.68 1.37 -0.61
CA ARG A 120 13.90 1.00 0.08
C ARG A 120 14.21 -0.47 -0.20
N ARG A 121 15.41 -0.77 -0.71
CA ARG A 121 15.90 -2.15 -0.85
C ARG A 121 16.41 -2.65 0.51
N SER A 122 16.67 -3.96 0.62
CA SER A 122 17.29 -4.61 1.79
C SER A 122 18.60 -3.95 2.22
N ASP A 123 19.35 -3.38 1.27
CA ASP A 123 20.71 -2.85 1.50
C ASP A 123 20.69 -1.33 1.76
N ASP A 124 19.56 -0.79 2.21
CA ASP A 124 19.34 0.65 2.41
C ASP A 124 19.45 1.55 1.18
N SER A 125 19.77 0.99 0.01
CA SER A 125 19.74 1.71 -1.26
C SER A 125 18.32 2.14 -1.63
N ILE A 126 18.16 3.41 -2.00
CA ILE A 126 16.88 4.01 -2.39
C ILE A 126 16.72 3.88 -3.90
N GLU A 127 15.73 3.10 -4.34
CA GLU A 127 15.32 3.03 -5.74
C GLU A 127 14.11 3.96 -5.94
N ILE A 128 14.29 5.01 -6.76
CA ILE A 128 13.18 5.86 -7.16
C ILE A 128 12.31 5.03 -8.10
N LEU A 129 11.08 4.75 -7.67
CA LEU A 129 10.11 4.13 -8.55
C LEU A 129 9.81 5.11 -9.68
N PRO A 130 9.99 4.73 -10.96
CA PRO A 130 9.51 5.56 -12.04
C PRO A 130 8.00 5.74 -11.86
N GLU A 131 7.54 6.98 -11.88
CA GLU A 131 6.11 7.24 -11.89
C GLU A 131 5.55 6.55 -13.15
N PRO A 132 4.52 5.70 -13.04
CA PRO A 132 4.00 5.01 -14.21
C PRO A 132 3.41 6.07 -15.15
N THR A 133 4.15 6.37 -16.20
CA THR A 133 3.67 7.17 -17.32
C THR A 133 2.71 6.29 -18.08
N THR A 134 1.47 6.75 -18.20
CA THR A 134 0.45 6.05 -18.98
C THR A 134 0.28 6.81 -20.29
N ASP A 135 0.04 6.09 -21.38
CA ASP A 135 -0.28 6.69 -22.69
C ASP A 135 -1.65 7.42 -22.70
N GLU A 136 -2.36 7.41 -21.57
CA GLU A 136 -3.62 8.12 -21.37
C GLU A 136 -3.40 9.64 -21.39
N LYS A 137 -4.16 10.34 -22.26
CA LYS A 137 -4.10 11.79 -22.42
C LYS A 137 -4.98 12.51 -21.39
N CYS A 138 -4.48 13.65 -20.91
CA CYS A 138 -5.23 14.53 -20.00
C CYS A 138 -6.50 15.06 -20.68
N PRO A 139 -7.67 15.02 -20.00
CA PRO A 139 -8.94 15.46 -20.58
C PRO A 139 -9.01 16.99 -20.80
N THR A 140 -8.14 17.74 -20.13
CA THR A 140 -8.15 19.22 -20.16
C THR A 140 -7.12 19.79 -21.13
N CYS A 141 -5.96 19.14 -21.29
CA CYS A 141 -4.84 19.70 -22.06
C CYS A 141 -4.20 18.72 -23.05
N ALA A 142 -4.73 17.50 -23.16
CA ALA A 142 -4.21 16.39 -23.96
C ALA A 142 -2.75 16.00 -23.69
N GLY A 143 -2.12 16.55 -22.63
CA GLY A 143 -0.77 16.19 -22.20
C GLY A 143 -0.70 14.78 -21.60
N LYS A 144 0.53 14.28 -21.43
CA LYS A 144 0.78 12.99 -20.79
C LYS A 144 0.30 13.01 -19.34
N MET A 145 -0.16 11.86 -18.87
CA MET A 145 -0.57 11.68 -17.48
C MET A 145 0.40 10.75 -16.75
N VAL A 146 0.63 11.09 -15.49
CA VAL A 146 1.58 10.46 -14.59
C VAL A 146 0.81 9.87 -13.41
N GLY A 147 1.05 8.60 -13.11
CA GLY A 147 0.41 7.94 -11.98
C GLY A 147 0.98 8.40 -10.64
N LYS A 148 0.11 8.91 -9.77
CA LYS A 148 0.40 9.35 -8.41
C LYS A 148 -0.44 8.60 -7.39
N ARG A 149 0.03 8.54 -6.14
CA ARG A 149 -0.71 7.96 -5.02
C ARG A 149 -1.36 9.07 -4.19
N GLY A 150 -2.66 8.93 -3.92
CA GLY A 150 -3.43 9.86 -3.09
C GLY A 150 -4.19 9.15 -1.97
N ARG A 151 -4.98 9.92 -1.20
CA ARG A 151 -5.83 9.40 -0.11
C ARG A 151 -6.77 8.28 -0.57
N PHE A 152 -7.24 8.35 -1.81
CA PHE A 152 -8.28 7.46 -2.34
C PHE A 152 -7.74 6.27 -3.14
N GLY A 153 -6.43 6.19 -3.34
CA GLY A 153 -5.80 5.20 -4.22
C GLY A 153 -4.85 5.84 -5.23
N GLN A 154 -4.43 5.04 -6.22
CA GLN A 154 -3.64 5.51 -7.35
C GLN A 154 -4.52 6.28 -8.34
N PHE A 155 -4.02 7.39 -8.87
CA PHE A 155 -4.71 8.24 -9.83
C PHE A 155 -3.71 8.82 -10.84
N LEU A 156 -4.19 9.13 -12.03
CA LEU A 156 -3.43 9.81 -13.06
C LEU A 156 -3.55 11.33 -12.86
N ALA A 157 -2.42 12.02 -12.80
CA ALA A 157 -2.32 13.48 -12.76
C ALA A 157 -1.67 13.98 -14.05
N CYS A 158 -2.06 15.16 -14.53
CA CYS A 158 -1.36 15.78 -15.66
C CYS A 158 0.11 16.08 -15.33
N GLU A 159 1.02 15.84 -16.26
CA GLU A 159 2.44 16.21 -16.14
C GLU A 159 2.64 17.73 -15.95
N ARG A 160 1.81 18.55 -16.60
CA ARG A 160 1.81 20.04 -16.50
C ARG A 160 1.17 20.58 -15.22
N TYR A 161 1.11 19.81 -14.14
CA TYR A 161 0.67 20.34 -12.84
C TYR A 161 1.76 21.28 -12.29
N PRO A 162 1.48 22.52 -11.85
CA PRO A 162 0.19 23.04 -11.38
C PRO A 162 -0.69 23.77 -12.40
N GLU A 163 -0.19 24.00 -13.63
CA GLU A 163 -0.89 24.74 -14.69
C GLU A 163 -2.16 24.01 -15.15
N CYS A 164 -2.10 22.68 -15.23
CA CYS A 164 -3.24 21.82 -15.50
C CYS A 164 -3.55 20.93 -14.29
N LYS A 165 -4.71 21.17 -13.65
CA LYS A 165 -5.21 20.38 -12.51
C LYS A 165 -6.04 19.15 -12.93
N GLY A 166 -5.93 18.74 -14.20
CA GLY A 166 -6.62 17.55 -14.71
C GLY A 166 -6.16 16.29 -13.98
N THR A 167 -7.12 15.57 -13.39
CA THR A 167 -6.88 14.27 -12.73
C THR A 167 -7.88 13.25 -13.25
N ARG A 168 -7.46 11.98 -13.31
CA ARG A 168 -8.30 10.86 -13.69
C ARG A 168 -8.01 9.66 -12.77
N PRO A 169 -8.99 8.80 -12.50
CA PRO A 169 -8.71 7.55 -11.81
C PRO A 169 -7.83 6.64 -12.69
N MET A 170 -6.90 5.90 -12.08
CA MET A 170 -6.05 4.96 -12.81
C MET A 170 -6.86 3.73 -13.24
N SER A 171 -6.81 3.40 -14.53
CA SER A 171 -7.48 2.23 -15.08
C SER A 171 -6.69 0.95 -14.76
N ILE A 172 -7.40 -0.17 -14.55
CA ILE A 172 -6.76 -1.49 -14.32
C ILE A 172 -6.63 -2.27 -15.65
N GLY A 173 -6.90 -1.60 -16.79
CA GLY A 173 -6.92 -2.24 -18.11
C GLY A 173 -8.16 -3.10 -18.38
N VAL A 174 -9.17 -3.09 -17.50
CA VAL A 174 -10.41 -3.86 -17.67
C VAL A 174 -11.57 -2.94 -18.00
N SER A 175 -12.18 -3.17 -19.16
CA SER A 175 -13.41 -2.50 -19.61
C SER A 175 -14.61 -2.92 -18.77
N CYS A 176 -15.55 -2.00 -18.55
CA CYS A 176 -16.71 -2.28 -17.72
C CYS A 176 -17.59 -3.36 -18.36
N PRO A 177 -17.95 -4.43 -17.62
CA PRO A 177 -18.76 -5.52 -18.13
C PRO A 177 -20.21 -5.12 -18.42
N ASN A 178 -20.70 -4.01 -17.85
CA ASN A 178 -22.04 -3.49 -18.08
C ASN A 178 -22.18 -2.72 -19.41
N ALA A 179 -21.20 -2.84 -20.32
CA ALA A 179 -21.21 -2.21 -21.65
C ALA A 179 -21.40 -0.68 -21.65
N CYS A 180 -21.00 0.01 -20.57
CA CYS A 180 -21.16 1.47 -20.46
C CYS A 180 -20.03 2.29 -21.11
N GLY A 181 -19.11 1.64 -21.83
CA GLY A 181 -17.92 2.28 -22.43
C GLY A 181 -16.89 2.80 -21.42
N GLY A 182 -17.12 2.62 -20.12
CA GLY A 182 -16.20 3.02 -19.06
C GLY A 182 -15.17 1.94 -18.73
N TYR A 183 -14.12 2.32 -18.01
CA TYR A 183 -13.10 1.44 -17.46
C TYR A 183 -13.29 1.23 -15.96
N ILE A 184 -12.71 0.15 -15.43
CA ILE A 184 -12.73 -0.15 -14.00
C ILE A 184 -11.50 0.49 -13.34
N ALA A 185 -11.73 1.14 -12.21
CA ALA A 185 -10.72 1.78 -11.39
C ALA A 185 -10.78 1.28 -9.94
N GLU A 186 -9.64 1.35 -9.26
CA GLU A 186 -9.53 1.03 -7.84
C GLU A 186 -10.09 2.18 -6.98
N ARG A 187 -10.93 1.85 -5.99
CA ARG A 187 -11.54 2.81 -5.06
C ARG A 187 -11.48 2.28 -3.63
N ARG A 188 -11.56 3.20 -2.66
CA ARG A 188 -11.65 2.87 -1.23
C ARG A 188 -13.03 3.17 -0.66
N SER A 189 -13.59 2.20 0.06
CA SER A 189 -14.83 2.36 0.82
C SER A 189 -14.64 3.27 2.04
N LYS A 190 -15.75 3.74 2.65
CA LYS A 190 -15.70 4.51 3.92
C LYS A 190 -14.98 3.76 5.05
N ARG A 191 -15.01 2.42 5.03
CA ARG A 191 -14.34 1.52 5.99
C ARG A 191 -12.91 1.16 5.58
N GLY A 192 -12.35 1.79 4.55
CA GLY A 192 -10.97 1.60 4.10
C GLY A 192 -10.72 0.35 3.24
N ARG A 193 -11.69 -0.55 3.09
CA ARG A 193 -11.60 -1.70 2.17
C ARG A 193 -11.56 -1.22 0.71
N ILE A 194 -10.63 -1.79 -0.06
CA ILE A 194 -10.48 -1.54 -1.50
C ILE A 194 -11.57 -2.30 -2.24
N PHE A 195 -12.13 -1.67 -3.27
CA PHE A 195 -13.07 -2.27 -4.22
C PHE A 195 -12.83 -1.69 -5.61
N TYR A 196 -13.28 -2.39 -6.63
CA TYR A 196 -13.09 -2.07 -8.03
C TYR A 196 -14.41 -1.62 -8.63
N GLY A 197 -14.50 -0.35 -9.03
CA GLY A 197 -15.73 0.25 -9.52
C GLY A 197 -15.57 0.88 -10.89
N CYS A 198 -16.67 1.00 -11.64
CA CYS A 198 -16.65 1.71 -12.91
C CYS A 198 -16.35 3.21 -12.72
N ALA A 199 -15.52 3.79 -13.61
CA ALA A 199 -15.20 5.22 -13.62
C ALA A 199 -16.42 6.10 -13.91
N ASN A 200 -17.42 5.59 -14.63
CA ASN A 200 -18.63 6.32 -15.02
C ASN A 200 -19.69 6.42 -13.89
N TYR A 201 -19.39 6.00 -12.66
CA TYR A 201 -20.28 6.20 -11.51
C TYR A 201 -20.62 7.71 -11.35
N PRO A 202 -21.90 8.11 -11.22
CA PRO A 202 -23.07 7.31 -10.81
C PRO A 202 -23.82 6.57 -11.94
N SER A 203 -23.54 6.85 -13.20
CA SER A 203 -24.28 6.28 -14.35
C SER A 203 -24.09 4.76 -14.50
N CYS A 204 -22.98 4.21 -13.99
CA CYS A 204 -22.75 2.78 -13.91
C CYS A 204 -22.43 2.38 -12.46
N THR A 205 -23.20 1.42 -11.93
CA THR A 205 -23.13 0.94 -10.53
C THR A 205 -22.30 -0.33 -10.37
N PHE A 206 -21.55 -0.74 -11.40
CA PHE A 206 -20.70 -1.92 -11.32
C PHE A 206 -19.64 -1.76 -10.21
N ALA A 207 -19.59 -2.75 -9.31
CA ALA A 207 -18.62 -2.85 -8.23
C ALA A 207 -18.23 -4.31 -7.98
N ALA A 208 -16.94 -4.57 -7.86
CA ALA A 208 -16.36 -5.86 -7.51
C ALA A 208 -15.42 -5.73 -6.32
N TRP A 209 -15.38 -6.73 -5.43
CA TRP A 209 -14.47 -6.74 -4.28
C TRP A 209 -13.10 -7.30 -4.61
N ASP A 210 -13.07 -8.27 -5.52
CA ASP A 210 -11.86 -8.92 -5.99
C ASP A 210 -11.37 -8.25 -7.27
N ARG A 211 -10.05 -8.27 -7.52
CA ARG A 211 -9.42 -7.53 -8.63
C ARG A 211 -9.76 -8.16 -9.99
N PRO A 212 -10.44 -7.44 -10.90
CA PRO A 212 -10.65 -7.90 -12.26
C PRO A 212 -9.31 -7.97 -13.01
N VAL A 213 -9.14 -9.01 -13.82
CA VAL A 213 -7.99 -9.24 -14.70
C VAL A 213 -8.47 -9.19 -16.14
N PRO A 214 -7.75 -8.50 -17.05
CA PRO A 214 -8.10 -8.48 -18.47
C PRO A 214 -7.96 -9.87 -19.08
N GLY A 215 -8.87 -10.21 -19.97
CA GLY A 215 -8.88 -11.49 -20.69
C GLY A 215 -10.23 -12.20 -20.59
N PRO A 216 -10.78 -12.69 -21.72
CA PRO A 216 -12.02 -13.43 -21.70
C PRO A 216 -11.84 -14.80 -21.06
N CYS A 217 -12.90 -15.34 -20.45
CA CYS A 217 -12.89 -16.74 -20.02
C CYS A 217 -12.96 -17.67 -21.25
N PRO A 218 -12.07 -18.66 -21.39
CA PRO A 218 -12.09 -19.59 -22.53
C PRO A 218 -13.32 -20.51 -22.53
N GLN A 219 -13.96 -20.74 -21.37
CA GLN A 219 -15.12 -21.64 -21.25
C GLN A 219 -16.48 -20.94 -21.45
N CYS A 220 -16.63 -19.70 -20.97
CA CYS A 220 -17.92 -19.02 -20.96
C CYS A 220 -17.91 -17.64 -21.62
N GLN A 221 -16.79 -17.23 -22.22
CA GLN A 221 -16.61 -15.94 -22.89
C GLN A 221 -16.93 -14.71 -22.00
N SER A 222 -16.85 -14.86 -20.67
CA SER A 222 -17.02 -13.72 -19.76
C SER A 222 -15.97 -12.65 -20.04
N SER A 223 -16.34 -11.37 -19.98
CA SER A 223 -15.48 -10.25 -20.38
C SER A 223 -14.26 -10.01 -19.49
N TYR A 224 -14.27 -10.53 -18.26
CA TYR A 224 -13.15 -10.42 -17.33
C TYR A 224 -13.06 -11.66 -16.43
N LEU A 225 -11.87 -11.91 -15.92
CA LEU A 225 -11.60 -12.87 -14.86
C LEU A 225 -11.32 -12.14 -13.55
N VAL A 226 -11.25 -12.87 -12.44
CA VAL A 226 -11.06 -12.30 -11.10
C VAL A 226 -9.87 -12.95 -10.42
N ARG A 227 -8.93 -12.14 -9.94
CA ARG A 227 -7.81 -12.60 -9.11
C ARG A 227 -8.31 -12.82 -7.68
N LYS A 228 -8.22 -14.06 -7.21
CA LYS A 228 -8.55 -14.49 -5.85
C LYS A 228 -7.33 -15.09 -5.17
N TYR A 229 -7.36 -15.10 -3.85
CA TYR A 229 -6.35 -15.78 -3.04
C TYR A 229 -6.97 -16.99 -2.35
N SER A 230 -6.33 -18.15 -2.50
CA SER A 230 -6.62 -19.40 -1.81
C SER A 230 -5.47 -19.73 -0.85
N LYS A 231 -5.78 -20.30 0.32
CA LYS A 231 -4.74 -20.74 1.27
C LYS A 231 -3.92 -21.93 0.76
N ARG A 232 -4.49 -22.78 -0.11
CA ARG A 232 -3.81 -23.97 -0.65
C ARG A 232 -2.99 -23.67 -1.89
N ASP A 233 -3.59 -22.96 -2.85
CA ASP A 233 -3.05 -22.81 -4.20
C ASP A 233 -2.45 -21.40 -4.43
N GLY A 234 -2.39 -20.57 -3.40
CA GLY A 234 -1.92 -19.19 -3.52
C GLY A 234 -2.89 -18.32 -4.34
N VAL A 235 -2.34 -17.42 -5.14
CA VAL A 235 -3.12 -16.53 -6.00
C VAL A 235 -3.63 -17.33 -7.19
N ASN A 236 -4.93 -17.31 -7.45
CA ASN A 236 -5.52 -17.92 -8.64
C ASN A 236 -6.46 -16.95 -9.37
N ILE A 237 -6.58 -17.14 -10.66
CA ILE A 237 -7.49 -16.36 -11.50
C ILE A 237 -8.72 -17.24 -11.76
N LYS A 238 -9.89 -16.80 -11.30
CA LYS A 238 -11.17 -17.53 -11.46
C LYS A 238 -12.16 -16.76 -12.32
N CYS A 239 -13.06 -17.49 -12.97
CA CYS A 239 -14.22 -16.87 -13.62
C CYS A 239 -15.18 -16.27 -12.56
N PRO A 240 -15.73 -15.06 -12.77
CA PRO A 240 -16.76 -14.49 -11.89
C PRO A 240 -18.12 -15.18 -12.04
N VAL A 241 -18.38 -15.89 -13.15
CA VAL A 241 -19.66 -16.52 -13.44
C VAL A 241 -19.79 -17.81 -12.65
N LYS A 242 -20.82 -17.92 -11.79
CA LYS A 242 -21.04 -19.08 -10.92
C LYS A 242 -21.24 -20.40 -11.65
N THR A 243 -21.62 -20.36 -12.94
CA THR A 243 -21.83 -21.55 -13.77
C THR A 243 -20.56 -22.02 -14.49
N CYS A 244 -19.42 -21.34 -14.29
CA CYS A 244 -18.16 -21.64 -14.93
C CYS A 244 -17.05 -21.80 -13.88
N ASP A 245 -16.50 -23.01 -13.77
CA ASP A 245 -15.46 -23.37 -12.79
C ASP A 245 -14.03 -23.16 -13.31
N TYR A 246 -13.87 -22.38 -14.38
CA TYR A 246 -12.56 -22.06 -14.93
C TYR A 246 -11.68 -21.36 -13.89
N HIS A 247 -10.49 -21.91 -13.70
CA HIS A 247 -9.41 -21.33 -12.91
C HIS A 247 -8.06 -21.54 -13.60
N ARG A 248 -7.15 -20.58 -13.44
CA ARG A 248 -5.76 -20.69 -13.89
C ARG A 248 -4.82 -20.05 -12.87
N ASP A 249 -3.56 -20.47 -12.91
CA ASP A 249 -2.51 -19.89 -12.10
C ASP A 249 -1.95 -18.61 -12.77
N PRO A 250 -1.56 -17.61 -11.97
CA PRO A 250 -1.16 -16.28 -12.45
C PRO A 250 0.23 -16.24 -13.12
N GLU A 251 1.09 -17.25 -12.92
CA GLU A 251 2.48 -17.26 -13.41
C GLU A 251 2.61 -17.60 -14.91
N LEU A 252 1.56 -18.06 -15.57
CA LEU A 252 1.62 -18.63 -16.93
C LEU A 252 1.48 -17.61 -18.08
N ASN A 253 1.74 -16.31 -17.89
CA ASN A 253 1.21 -15.33 -18.86
C ASN A 253 2.05 -14.11 -19.24
N ASP A 254 3.34 -14.02 -18.91
CA ASP A 254 4.20 -12.93 -19.44
C ASP A 254 5.25 -13.38 -20.49
N GLU A 255 5.56 -14.67 -20.62
CA GLU A 255 6.51 -15.15 -21.65
C GLU A 255 5.88 -16.07 -22.73
N ASP A 256 4.82 -16.82 -22.40
CA ASP A 256 4.26 -17.80 -23.36
C ASP A 256 3.23 -17.22 -24.35
N ALA A 257 2.73 -16.00 -24.13
CA ALA A 257 1.79 -15.38 -25.07
C ALA A 257 2.47 -14.92 -26.38
N ALA A 258 3.78 -14.65 -26.35
CA ALA A 258 4.56 -14.29 -27.54
C ALA A 258 5.11 -15.53 -28.27
N ALA A 259 5.33 -16.65 -27.57
CA ALA A 259 5.88 -17.86 -28.17
C ALA A 259 4.86 -18.62 -29.05
N VAL A 260 3.56 -18.56 -28.74
CA VAL A 260 2.53 -19.31 -29.48
C VAL A 260 2.17 -18.67 -30.83
N SER A 261 2.47 -17.38 -31.05
CA SER A 261 2.26 -16.73 -32.36
C SER A 261 3.39 -16.93 -33.36
N ALA A 262 4.55 -17.44 -32.92
CA ALA A 262 5.74 -17.61 -33.77
C ALA A 262 5.92 -19.06 -34.29
N ALA A 263 5.07 -19.99 -33.87
CA ALA A 263 5.12 -21.41 -34.28
C ALA A 263 4.01 -21.80 -35.28
N ALA A 264 3.34 -20.81 -35.88
CA ALA A 264 2.27 -21.01 -36.86
C ALA A 264 2.55 -20.28 -38.20
N GLU A 265 3.83 -20.24 -38.61
CA GLU A 265 4.24 -20.11 -40.01
C GLU A 265 4.83 -21.43 -40.51
#